data_AF-A0A0G1TGL3-F1
#
_entry.id   AF-A0A0G1TGL3-F1
#
_cell.length_a   1.000
_cell.length_b   1.000
_cell.length_c   1.000
_cell.angle_alpha   90.00
_cell.angle_beta   90.00
_cell.angle_gamma   90.00
#
_symmetry.space_group_name_H-M   'P 1'
#
loop_
_entity.id
_entity.type
_entity.pdbx_description
1 polymer ?
#
loop_
_entity_poly.entity_id
_entity_poly.type
_entity_poly.pdbx_seq_one_letter_code
_entity_poly.pdbx_strand_id
1 'polypeptide(L)'
;MYTSTGRSSERYCGYNGGFSITVIPRANKKHLPKGIKITENMIIVENGTIYEVAGGVQFYANGNSDPFYYSICDIISVKDSEGNLLWNKKPYW
;
A
#
# COMPACT_ATOMS: atom_id res chain seq x y z
N MET A 1 -23.38 14.99 9.71
CA MET A 1 -22.60 15.21 8.47
C MET A 1 -21.29 15.85 8.89
N TYR A 2 -20.17 15.14 8.80
CA TYR A 2 -18.85 15.71 9.13
C TYR A 2 -17.97 15.65 7.89
N THR A 3 -17.73 16.81 7.30
CA THR A 3 -16.73 17.06 6.27
C THR A 3 -15.36 17.13 6.96
N SER A 4 -14.53 16.10 6.78
CA SER A 4 -13.14 16.10 7.25
C SER A 4 -12.20 16.26 6.05
N THR A 5 -12.02 17.50 5.60
CA THR A 5 -10.90 17.91 4.75
C THR A 5 -9.64 17.93 5.62
N GLY A 6 -8.72 16.99 5.35
CA GLY A 6 -7.45 16.86 6.05
C GLY A 6 -7.34 15.53 6.80
N ARG A 7 -7.18 14.43 6.07
CA ARG A 7 -6.73 13.17 6.69
C ARG A 7 -5.25 13.30 6.99
N SER A 8 -4.99 13.65 8.23
CA SER A 8 -3.71 13.62 8.92
C SER A 8 -2.96 12.31 8.66
N SER A 9 -1.64 12.40 8.75
CA SER A 9 -0.65 11.34 8.74
C SER A 9 -0.79 10.37 9.93
N GLU A 10 -1.97 9.79 10.09
CA GLU A 10 -2.26 8.82 11.12
C GLU A 10 -1.61 7.49 10.75
N ARG A 11 -0.64 7.11 11.59
CA ARG A 11 0.00 5.80 11.64
C ARG A 11 -1.05 4.70 11.38
N TYR A 12 -0.73 3.75 10.51
CA TYR A 12 -1.71 2.73 10.12
C TYR A 12 -2.10 1.86 11.31
N CYS A 13 -3.31 2.07 11.84
CA CYS A 13 -4.06 1.02 12.54
C CYS A 13 -4.88 0.24 11.51
N GLY A 14 -4.22 -0.55 10.64
CA GLY A 14 -4.86 -1.49 9.71
C GLY A 14 -5.84 -0.89 8.69
N TYR A 15 -5.53 -0.98 7.40
CA TYR A 15 -6.50 -0.62 6.34
C TYR A 15 -7.10 -1.88 5.70
N ASN A 16 -8.42 -1.89 5.47
CA ASN A 16 -9.13 -2.95 4.74
C ASN A 16 -9.91 -2.36 3.56
N GLY A 17 -9.69 -2.90 2.36
CA GLY A 17 -10.33 -2.44 1.13
C GLY A 17 -9.40 -2.51 -0.08
N GLY A 18 -9.82 -1.90 -1.19
CA GLY A 18 -8.96 -1.76 -2.37
C GLY A 18 -7.90 -0.70 -2.17
N PHE A 19 -6.70 -0.93 -2.71
CA PHE A 19 -5.59 0.01 -2.64
C PHE A 19 -4.59 -0.15 -3.80
N SER A 20 -3.80 0.89 -4.01
CA SER A 20 -2.68 0.90 -4.95
C SER A 20 -1.38 1.25 -4.23
N ILE A 21 -0.30 0.56 -4.60
CA ILE A 21 1.05 0.80 -4.10
C ILE A 21 1.89 1.30 -5.27
N THR A 22 2.40 2.53 -5.17
CA THR A 22 3.40 3.04 -6.11
C THR A 22 4.78 2.70 -5.56
N VAL A 23 5.59 2.00 -6.34
CA VAL A 23 6.93 1.56 -5.97
C VAL A 23 7.99 2.15 -6.92
N ILE A 24 9.25 2.19 -6.48
CA ILE A 24 10.35 2.62 -7.36
C ILE A 24 10.53 1.63 -8.54
N PRO A 25 11.10 2.06 -9.69
CA PRO A 25 11.23 1.20 -10.87
C PRO A 25 11.97 -0.12 -10.64
N ARG A 26 12.97 -0.10 -9.75
CA ARG A 26 13.80 -1.26 -9.39
C ARG A 26 13.18 -2.18 -8.32
N ALA A 27 11.99 -1.86 -7.80
CA ALA A 27 11.35 -2.67 -6.77
C ALA A 27 11.02 -4.06 -7.32
N ASN A 28 11.27 -5.10 -6.52
CA ASN A 28 11.03 -6.47 -6.95
C ASN A 28 9.52 -6.75 -7.03
N LYS A 29 9.01 -6.99 -8.24
CA LYS A 29 7.60 -7.32 -8.49
C LYS A 29 7.38 -8.80 -8.78
N LYS A 30 8.39 -9.65 -8.55
CA LYS A 30 8.30 -11.10 -8.74
C LYS A 30 7.59 -11.72 -7.53
N HIS A 31 6.79 -12.75 -7.78
CA HIS A 31 6.04 -13.53 -6.76
C HIS A 31 4.93 -12.77 -6.02
N LEU A 32 4.15 -11.97 -6.75
CA LEU A 32 2.91 -11.40 -6.21
C LEU A 32 1.77 -12.43 -6.25
N PRO A 33 0.88 -12.43 -5.24
CA PRO A 33 -0.26 -13.34 -5.20
C PRO A 33 -1.22 -13.12 -6.37
N LYS A 34 -2.02 -14.15 -6.70
CA LYS A 34 -3.03 -14.09 -7.76
C LYS A 34 -4.06 -12.98 -7.47
N GLY A 35 -4.54 -12.32 -8.52
CA GLY A 35 -5.55 -11.25 -8.41
C GLY A 35 -4.97 -9.85 -8.26
N ILE A 36 -3.64 -9.71 -8.19
CA ILE A 36 -2.97 -8.42 -8.22
C ILE A 36 -2.72 -8.00 -9.65
N LYS A 37 -3.03 -6.74 -9.97
CA LYS A 37 -2.66 -6.11 -11.25
C LYS A 37 -1.39 -5.31 -11.08
N ILE A 38 -0.44 -5.50 -11.98
CA ILE A 38 0.83 -4.78 -11.98
C ILE A 38 0.87 -3.92 -13.24
N THR A 39 1.11 -2.63 -13.07
CA THR A 39 1.55 -1.73 -14.13
C THR A 39 2.99 -1.31 -13.86
N GLU A 40 3.61 -0.54 -14.76
CA GLU A 40 5.06 -0.23 -14.73
C GLU A 40 5.61 -0.02 -13.32
N ASN A 41 5.02 0.88 -12.52
CA ASN A 41 5.47 1.21 -11.17
C ASN A 41 4.36 1.12 -10.11
N MET A 42 3.23 0.48 -10.44
CA MET A 42 2.08 0.45 -9.56
C MET A 42 1.54 -0.97 -9.41
N ILE A 43 1.21 -1.32 -8.18
CA ILE A 43 0.60 -2.58 -7.80
C ILE A 43 -0.81 -2.26 -7.33
N ILE A 44 -1.81 -2.87 -7.95
CA ILE A 44 -3.22 -2.61 -7.67
C ILE A 44 -3.81 -3.87 -7.03
N VAL A 45 -4.40 -3.69 -5.85
CA VAL A 45 -5.08 -4.71 -5.07
C VAL A 45 -6.55 -4.30 -4.97
N GLU A 46 -7.44 -5.08 -5.58
CA GLU A 46 -8.88 -4.74 -5.63
C GLU A 46 -9.54 -4.84 -4.26
N ASN A 47 -9.08 -5.77 -3.43
CA ASN A 47 -9.52 -5.91 -2.04
C ASN A 47 -8.37 -6.55 -1.24
N GLY A 48 -8.01 -5.99 -0.10
CA GLY A 48 -6.89 -6.47 0.68
C GLY A 48 -6.77 -5.81 2.05
N THR A 49 -5.64 -6.08 2.72
CA THR A 49 -5.33 -5.49 4.03
C THR A 49 -3.90 -4.99 4.07
N ILE A 50 -3.68 -3.87 4.76
CA ILE A 50 -2.36 -3.24 4.92
C ILE A 50 -2.01 -3.23 6.40
N TYR A 51 -0.82 -3.73 6.74
CA TYR A 51 -0.24 -3.67 8.07
C TYR A 51 1.14 -3.04 8.03
N GLU A 52 1.39 -2.08 8.91
CA GLU A 52 2.73 -1.56 9.15
C GLU A 52 3.49 -2.53 10.06
N VAL A 53 4.72 -2.88 9.68
CA VAL A 53 5.59 -3.79 10.44
C VAL A 53 6.96 -3.14 10.63
N ALA A 54 7.75 -3.64 11.57
CA ALA A 54 9.11 -3.13 11.78
C ALA A 54 9.94 -3.25 10.49
N GLY A 55 10.28 -2.10 9.89
CA GLY A 55 11.13 -2.01 8.69
C GLY A 55 10.40 -1.87 7.35
N GLY A 56 9.07 -1.94 7.31
CA GLY A 56 8.33 -1.79 6.05
C GLY A 56 6.83 -1.94 6.17
N VAL A 57 6.19 -2.31 5.07
CA VAL A 57 4.73 -2.46 4.98
C VAL A 57 4.41 -3.83 4.43
N GLN A 58 3.54 -4.53 5.13
CA GLN A 58 3.04 -5.85 4.77
C GLN A 58 1.65 -5.72 4.17
N PHE A 59 1.45 -6.36 3.03
CA PHE A 59 0.22 -6.28 2.26
C PHE A 59 -0.39 -7.66 2.09
N TYR A 60 -1.70 -7.72 2.16
CA TYR A 60 -2.50 -8.91 1.91
C TYR A 60 -3.48 -8.61 0.78
N ALA A 61 -3.63 -9.54 -0.16
CA ALA A 61 -4.72 -9.52 -1.12
C ALA A 61 -5.83 -10.46 -0.63
N ASN A 62 -7.08 -10.02 -0.66
CA ASN A 62 -8.20 -10.77 -0.12
C ASN A 62 -8.32 -12.14 -0.81
N GLY A 63 -8.55 -13.20 -0.03
CA GLY A 63 -8.52 -14.58 -0.51
C GLY A 63 -7.13 -15.22 -0.59
N ASN A 64 -6.07 -14.52 -0.19
CA ASN A 64 -4.74 -15.10 -0.04
C ASN A 64 -4.17 -14.89 1.38
N SER A 65 -3.77 -15.99 2.02
CA SER A 65 -3.10 -15.98 3.32
C SER A 65 -1.63 -15.57 3.22
N ASP A 66 -1.04 -15.61 2.03
CA ASP A 66 0.36 -15.27 1.81
C ASP A 66 0.53 -13.76 1.69
N PRO A 67 1.15 -13.10 2.68
CA PRO A 67 1.47 -11.69 2.57
C PRO A 67 2.57 -11.47 1.54
N PHE A 68 2.58 -10.28 0.96
CA PHE A 68 3.74 -9.78 0.24
C PHE A 68 4.26 -8.51 0.89
N TYR A 69 5.56 -8.30 0.76
CA TYR A 69 6.28 -7.30 1.52
C TYR A 69 7.11 -6.42 0.59
N TYR A 70 7.12 -5.12 0.89
CA TYR A 70 8.03 -4.16 0.30
C TYR A 70 8.77 -3.41 1.39
N SER A 71 10.07 -3.21 1.18
CA SER A 71 10.86 -2.32 2.02
C SER A 71 10.30 -0.90 1.94
N ILE A 72 10.30 -0.18 3.06
CA ILE A 72 9.86 1.22 3.10
C ILE A 72 10.63 2.11 2.10
N CYS A 73 11.86 1.71 1.76
CA CYS A 73 12.70 2.41 0.78
C CYS A 73 12.18 2.27 -0.66
N ASP A 74 11.48 1.18 -0.95
CA ASP A 74 10.99 0.83 -2.29
C ASP A 74 9.58 1.37 -2.55
N ILE A 75 8.83 1.73 -1.50
CA ILE A 75 7.49 2.29 -1.60
C ILE A 75 7.59 3.82 -1.72
N ILE A 76 6.91 4.38 -2.71
CA ILE A 76 6.76 5.83 -2.91
C ILE A 76 5.50 6.31 -2.19
N SER A 77 4.36 5.66 -2.45
CA SER A 77 3.08 5.98 -1.81
C SER A 77 2.12 4.81 -1.86
N VAL A 78 1.12 4.84 -0.98
CA VAL A 78 -0.01 3.93 -0.95
C VAL A 78 -1.29 4.76 -0.92
N LYS A 79 -2.26 4.42 -1.78
CA LYS A 79 -3.55 5.10 -1.88
C LYS A 79 -4.68 4.08 -1.84
N ASP A 80 -5.85 4.48 -1.34
CA ASP A 80 -7.05 3.65 -1.47
C ASP A 80 -7.56 3.61 -2.91
N SER A 81 -8.63 2.85 -3.15
CA SER A 81 -9.30 2.74 -4.45
C SER A 81 -9.92 4.04 -4.94
N GLU A 82 -10.18 5.00 -4.05
CA GLU A 82 -10.70 6.34 -4.39
C GLU A 82 -9.58 7.34 -4.70
N GLY A 83 -8.31 6.96 -4.48
CA GLY A 83 -7.14 7.79 -4.68
C GLY A 83 -6.74 8.63 -3.46
N ASN A 84 -7.39 8.44 -2.31
CA ASN A 84 -6.98 9.10 -1.07
C ASN A 84 -5.64 8.52 -0.60
N LEU A 85 -4.76 9.41 -0.15
CA LEU A 85 -3.46 9.02 0.36
C LEU A 85 -3.61 8.27 1.69
N LEU A 86 -3.15 7.03 1.71
CA LEU A 86 -3.09 6.23 2.93
C LEU A 86 -1.66 6.27 3.52
N TRP A 87 -0.63 6.17 2.68
CA TRP A 87 0.78 6.27 3.08
C TRP A 87 1.59 7.07 2.07
N ASN A 88 2.58 7.82 2.54
CA ASN A 88 3.65 8.32 1.69
C ASN A 88 5.02 8.12 2.35
N LYS A 89 6.05 8.02 1.52
CA LYS A 89 7.42 8.12 2.00
C LYS A 89 7.60 9.49 2.63
N LYS A 90 7.79 9.54 3.94
CA LYS A 90 8.16 10.78 4.61
C LYS A 90 9.51 11.24 4.05
N PRO A 91 9.65 12.52 3.65
CA PRO A 91 10.98 13.04 3.40
C PRO A 91 11.78 12.89 4.70
N TYR A 92 13.01 12.38 4.61
CA TYR A 92 13.97 12.48 5.70
C TYR A 92 14.54 13.90 5.61
N TRP A 93 14.26 14.74 6.60
CA TRP A 93 14.86 16.06 6.81
C TRP A 93 15.63 16.00 8.12
#